data_AF-A0A956U3K1-F1
#
_entry.id   AF-A0A956U3K1-F1
#
_cell.length_a   1.000
_cell.length_b   1.000
_cell.length_c   1.000
_cell.angle_alpha   90.00
_cell.angle_beta   90.00
_cell.angle_gamma   90.00
#
_symmetry.space_group_name_H-M   'P 1'
#
loop_
_entity.id
_entity.type
_entity.pdbx_description
1 polymer ?
#
loop_
_entity_poly.entity_id
_entity_poly.type
_entity_poly.pdbx_seq_one_letter_code
_entity_poly.pdbx_strand_id
1 'polypeptide(L)'
;AEDLLQEVFVKVIERRGHYDPGQKFTTWLYSIARNHCIDFLRTESFRRHGSLDAPVSAGDEGGAVVIDMIRGGERAQDEKVYDREVRDVLDEGLGDLKEEFREVFLLREVEGLSLDEIAAVTGSPLGTVKSRLRYAYRDLRRAFTESGYFEERRKARGE
;
A
#
# COMPACT_ATOMS: atom_id res chain seq x y z
N ALA A 1 10.20 -14.61 8.94
CA ALA A 1 10.35 -13.76 7.74
C ALA A 1 11.11 -14.52 6.65
N GLU A 2 12.26 -15.11 6.98
CA GLU A 2 13.05 -15.91 6.03
C GLU A 2 12.32 -17.16 5.51
N ASP A 3 11.64 -17.90 6.39
CA ASP A 3 10.87 -19.10 5.99
C ASP A 3 9.78 -18.78 4.95
N LEU A 4 9.01 -17.71 5.18
CA LEU A 4 7.96 -17.27 4.26
C LEU A 4 8.53 -16.87 2.90
N LEU A 5 9.68 -16.19 2.89
CA LEU A 5 10.36 -15.81 1.65
C LEU A 5 10.84 -17.04 0.87
N GLN A 6 11.43 -18.03 1.56
CA GLN A 6 11.86 -19.28 0.94
C GLN A 6 10.67 -20.03 0.32
N GLU A 7 9.54 -20.12 1.04
CA GLU A 7 8.32 -20.75 0.54
C GLU A 7 7.76 -20.05 -0.71
N VAL A 8 7.80 -18.71 -0.78
CA VAL A 8 7.43 -17.97 -2.00
C VAL A 8 8.32 -18.39 -3.17
N PHE A 9 9.64 -18.41 -3.01
CA PHE A 9 10.55 -18.78 -4.11
C PHE A 9 10.39 -20.23 -4.56
N VAL A 10 10.13 -21.17 -3.65
CA VAL A 10 9.78 -22.54 -4.00
C VAL A 10 8.51 -22.57 -4.85
N LYS A 11 7.44 -21.88 -4.44
CA LYS A 11 6.19 -21.79 -5.20
C LYS A 11 6.38 -21.16 -6.58
N VAL A 12 7.26 -20.17 -6.71
CA VAL A 12 7.61 -19.55 -8.00
C VAL A 12 8.24 -20.58 -8.93
N ILE A 13 9.20 -21.37 -8.44
CA ILE A 13 9.84 -22.43 -9.23
C ILE A 13 8.83 -23.51 -9.62
N GLU A 14 7.97 -23.95 -8.69
CA GLU A 14 6.93 -24.94 -8.96
C GLU A 14 5.92 -24.44 -10.01
N ARG A 15 5.52 -23.17 -9.92
CA ARG A 15 4.51 -22.58 -10.81
C ARG A 15 5.09 -21.99 -12.10
N ARG A 16 6.41 -22.04 -12.33
CA ARG A 16 7.08 -21.44 -13.50
C ARG A 16 6.44 -21.78 -14.85
N GLY A 17 5.86 -22.97 -15.01
CA GLY A 17 5.19 -23.39 -16.25
C GLY A 17 3.85 -22.70 -16.52
N HIS A 18 3.28 -22.01 -15.52
CA HIS A 18 2.05 -21.23 -15.62
C HIS A 18 2.32 -19.73 -15.80
N TYR A 19 3.59 -19.33 -15.91
CA TYR A 19 3.93 -17.95 -16.20
C TYR A 19 3.57 -17.62 -17.65
N ASP A 20 2.71 -16.61 -17.82
CA ASP A 20 2.42 -16.00 -19.12
C ASP A 20 3.44 -14.88 -19.41
N PRO A 21 4.25 -14.97 -20.49
CA PRO A 21 5.15 -13.90 -20.90
C PRO A 21 4.46 -12.57 -21.27
N GLY A 22 3.14 -12.59 -21.52
CA GLY A 22 2.35 -11.39 -21.80
C GLY A 22 2.17 -10.44 -20.60
N GLN A 23 2.41 -10.92 -19.38
CA GLN A 23 2.41 -10.10 -18.16
C GLN A 23 3.82 -9.91 -17.61
N LYS A 24 4.05 -8.79 -16.90
CA LYS A 24 5.33 -8.59 -16.21
C LYS A 24 5.55 -9.69 -15.16
N PHE A 25 6.76 -10.23 -15.13
CA PHE A 25 7.16 -11.23 -14.15
C PHE A 25 6.96 -10.75 -12.70
N THR A 26 7.22 -9.47 -12.42
CA THR A 26 7.01 -8.87 -11.11
C THR A 26 5.55 -8.94 -10.67
N THR A 27 4.61 -8.60 -11.54
CA THR A 27 3.17 -8.72 -11.28
C THR A 27 2.78 -10.15 -10.93
N TRP A 28 3.26 -11.12 -11.71
CA TRP A 28 3.02 -12.54 -11.45
C TRP A 28 3.61 -13.02 -10.12
N LEU A 29 4.84 -12.59 -9.82
CA LEU A 29 5.53 -12.89 -8.57
C LEU A 29 4.77 -12.33 -7.36
N TYR A 30 4.33 -11.07 -7.41
CA TYR A 30 3.55 -10.47 -6.33
C TYR A 30 2.21 -11.16 -6.14
N SER A 31 1.55 -11.65 -7.19
CA SER A 31 0.35 -12.49 -7.03
C SER A 31 0.64 -13.79 -6.25
N ILE A 32 1.78 -14.44 -6.49
CA ILE A 32 2.17 -15.65 -5.75
C ILE A 32 2.49 -15.29 -4.29
N ALA A 33 3.30 -14.26 -4.08
CA ALA A 33 3.71 -13.81 -2.75
C ALA A 33 2.50 -13.39 -1.90
N ARG A 34 1.61 -12.56 -2.46
CA ARG A 34 0.38 -12.11 -1.79
C ARG A 34 -0.51 -13.27 -1.37
N ASN A 35 -0.79 -14.20 -2.28
CA ASN A 35 -1.63 -15.36 -1.96
C ASN A 35 -1.01 -16.19 -0.83
N HIS A 36 0.31 -16.39 -0.85
CA HIS A 36 1.00 -17.11 0.20
C HIS A 36 0.96 -16.37 1.55
N CYS A 37 1.15 -15.05 1.56
CA CYS A 37 1.01 -14.23 2.75
C CYS A 37 -0.41 -14.28 3.32
N ILE A 38 -1.44 -14.19 2.48
CA ILE A 38 -2.85 -14.30 2.91
C ILE A 38 -3.13 -15.68 3.49
N ASP A 39 -2.67 -16.75 2.82
CA ASP A 39 -2.84 -18.12 3.32
C ASP A 39 -2.17 -18.29 4.69
N PHE A 40 -0.94 -17.79 4.83
CA PHE A 40 -0.19 -17.83 6.09
C PHE A 40 -0.92 -17.06 7.20
N LEU A 41 -1.32 -15.82 6.94
CA LEU A 41 -2.05 -14.97 7.88
C LEU A 41 -3.41 -15.57 8.23
N ARG A 42 -4.10 -16.20 7.26
CA ARG A 42 -5.36 -16.90 7.51
C ARG A 42 -5.12 -18.11 8.41
N THR A 43 -4.11 -18.93 8.16
CA THR A 43 -3.78 -20.07 9.03
C THR A 43 -3.36 -19.63 10.43
N GLU A 44 -2.61 -18.55 10.56
CA GLU A 44 -2.21 -17.99 11.85
C GLU A 44 -3.41 -17.35 12.59
N SER A 45 -4.27 -16.64 11.86
CA SER A 45 -5.50 -16.05 12.38
C SER A 45 -6.52 -17.11 12.77
N PHE A 46 -6.75 -18.16 11.97
CA PHE A 46 -7.63 -19.28 12.34
C PHE A 46 -7.12 -20.06 13.56
N ARG A 47 -5.80 -20.10 13.78
CA ARG A 47 -5.22 -20.62 15.03
C ARG A 47 -5.50 -19.71 16.24
N ARG A 48 -5.83 -18.43 16.02
CA ARG A 48 -6.04 -17.42 17.07
C ARG A 48 -7.52 -17.05 17.28
N HIS A 49 -8.30 -16.81 16.24
CA HIS A 49 -9.69 -16.36 16.28
C HIS A 49 -10.42 -16.78 14.99
N GLY A 50 -11.38 -17.69 15.11
CA GLY A 50 -12.32 -17.95 14.03
C GLY A 50 -13.26 -16.75 13.83
N SER A 51 -13.47 -16.39 12.56
CA SER A 51 -14.45 -15.42 12.04
C SER A 51 -14.00 -13.97 11.97
N LEU A 52 -14.07 -13.38 10.76
CA LEU A 52 -14.97 -12.26 10.43
C LEU A 52 -14.76 -11.84 8.96
N ASP A 53 -15.77 -12.08 8.14
CA ASP A 53 -15.94 -11.45 6.81
C ASP A 53 -16.44 -10.02 6.98
N ALA A 54 -15.87 -9.06 6.23
CA ALA A 54 -16.39 -7.71 6.12
C ALA A 54 -16.61 -7.34 4.64
N PRO A 55 -17.83 -6.95 4.23
CA PRO A 55 -18.09 -6.49 2.88
C PRO A 55 -17.69 -5.02 2.73
N VAL A 56 -16.96 -4.70 1.66
CA VAL A 56 -16.58 -3.32 1.32
C VAL A 56 -17.65 -2.72 0.42
N SER A 57 -18.42 -1.77 0.96
CA SER A 57 -19.40 -0.97 0.21
C SER A 57 -18.71 -0.04 -0.80
N ALA A 58 -19.12 -0.12 -2.06
CA ALA A 58 -18.77 0.82 -3.11
C ALA A 58 -19.69 2.05 -3.03
N GLY A 59 -19.11 3.23 -2.86
CA GLY A 59 -19.86 4.49 -2.79
C GLY A 59 -18.99 5.73 -2.99
N ASP A 60 -19.27 6.38 -4.13
CA ASP A 60 -19.26 7.82 -4.41
C ASP A 60 -18.01 8.53 -4.97
N GLU A 61 -18.31 9.22 -6.08
CA GLU A 61 -17.46 9.96 -7.01
C GLU A 61 -17.02 11.31 -6.40
N GLY A 62 -15.75 11.65 -6.56
CA GLY A 62 -15.19 12.95 -6.13
C GLY A 62 -13.76 12.82 -5.61
N GLY A 63 -12.82 12.46 -6.48
CA GLY A 63 -11.47 12.05 -6.05
C GLY A 63 -10.29 12.69 -6.77
N ALA A 64 -10.50 13.62 -7.71
CA ALA A 64 -9.42 14.12 -8.56
C ALA A 64 -8.43 15.07 -7.86
N VAL A 65 -8.79 15.65 -6.70
CA VAL A 65 -8.00 16.74 -6.06
C VAL A 65 -6.94 16.22 -5.06
N VAL A 66 -6.98 14.94 -4.68
CA VAL A 66 -6.17 14.46 -3.54
C VAL A 66 -4.74 14.04 -3.93
N ILE A 67 -4.51 13.66 -5.20
CA ILE A 67 -3.23 13.09 -5.66
C ILE A 67 -2.10 14.14 -5.75
N ASP A 68 -2.45 15.39 -6.01
CA ASP A 68 -1.43 16.42 -6.33
C ASP A 68 -0.68 16.94 -5.10
N MET A 69 -1.31 16.92 -3.92
CA MET A 69 -0.69 17.47 -2.70
C MET A 69 0.40 16.56 -2.08
N ILE A 70 0.46 15.29 -2.47
CA ILE A 70 1.48 14.35 -1.95
C ILE A 70 2.78 14.45 -2.77
N ARG A 71 2.72 14.96 -4.00
CA ARG A 71 3.85 15.00 -4.95
C ARG A 71 4.76 16.22 -4.82
N GLY A 72 4.48 17.15 -3.90
CA GLY A 72 5.24 18.39 -3.75
C GLY A 72 6.63 18.17 -3.11
N GLY A 73 7.63 17.89 -3.94
CA GLY A 73 9.04 17.82 -3.55
C GLY A 73 9.86 19.00 -4.09
N GLU A 74 10.61 19.65 -3.20
CA GLU A 74 11.88 20.34 -3.48
C GLU A 74 12.74 20.23 -2.22
N ARG A 75 14.00 19.80 -2.38
CA ARG A 75 14.90 19.31 -1.33
C ARG A 75 15.94 20.36 -0.92
N ALA A 76 16.18 20.52 0.39
CA ALA A 76 17.32 21.27 0.94
C ALA A 76 17.78 20.72 2.32
N GLN A 77 19.05 20.93 2.64
CA GLN A 77 19.93 20.16 3.55
C GLN A 77 19.59 20.11 5.07
N ASP A 78 18.47 20.65 5.55
CA ASP A 78 17.95 20.44 6.93
C ASP A 78 17.20 19.09 7.10
N GLU A 79 17.21 18.27 6.06
CA GLU A 79 16.41 17.05 5.84
C GLU A 79 16.48 15.97 6.94
N LYS A 80 17.58 15.78 7.67
CA LYS A 80 17.75 14.53 8.46
C LYS A 80 16.88 14.42 9.71
N VAL A 81 16.54 15.53 10.37
CA VAL A 81 15.65 15.54 11.54
C VAL A 81 14.19 15.49 11.07
N TYR A 82 13.88 16.31 10.05
CA TYR A 82 12.59 16.33 9.38
C TYR A 82 12.21 14.98 8.76
N ASP A 83 13.19 14.25 8.21
CA ASP A 83 13.01 12.90 7.67
C ASP A 83 12.60 11.89 8.74
N ARG A 84 12.99 12.08 10.01
CA ARG A 84 12.59 11.18 11.09
C ARG A 84 11.15 11.44 11.49
N GLU A 85 10.77 12.69 11.74
CA GLU A 85 9.40 13.05 12.10
C GLU A 85 8.41 12.69 10.98
N VAL A 86 8.78 12.90 9.72
CA VAL A 86 8.00 12.47 8.57
C VAL A 86 7.85 10.95 8.51
N ARG A 87 8.93 10.21 8.77
CA ARG A 87 8.88 8.74 8.80
C ARG A 87 8.00 8.25 9.93
N ASP A 88 8.11 8.83 11.12
CA ASP A 88 7.34 8.41 12.29
C ASP A 88 5.83 8.61 12.02
N VAL A 89 5.43 9.77 11.50
CA VAL A 89 4.03 10.04 11.11
C VAL A 89 3.56 9.14 9.97
N LEU A 90 4.43 8.86 8.99
CA LEU A 90 4.09 7.95 7.89
C LEU A 90 3.93 6.52 8.38
N ASP A 91 4.81 6.03 9.24
CA ASP A 91 4.78 4.67 9.76
C ASP A 91 3.56 4.47 10.68
N GLU A 92 3.25 5.43 11.53
CA GLU A 92 2.03 5.43 12.34
C GLU A 92 0.77 5.50 11.45
N GLY A 93 0.74 6.45 10.51
CA GLY A 93 -0.37 6.59 9.58
C GLY A 93 -0.59 5.35 8.72
N LEU A 94 0.48 4.72 8.24
CA LEU A 94 0.42 3.43 7.56
C LEU A 94 -0.12 2.36 8.51
N GLY A 95 0.36 2.31 9.75
CA GLY A 95 -0.08 1.41 10.82
C GLY A 95 -1.59 1.47 11.13
N ASP A 96 -2.20 2.63 10.94
CA ASP A 96 -3.64 2.85 11.17
C ASP A 96 -4.52 2.58 9.93
N LEU A 97 -3.92 2.52 8.74
CA LEU A 97 -4.68 2.17 7.54
C LEU A 97 -5.28 0.76 7.64
N LYS A 98 -6.50 0.62 7.10
CA LYS A 98 -7.03 -0.71 6.78
C LYS A 98 -6.04 -1.46 5.88
N GLU A 99 -5.90 -2.76 6.10
CA GLU A 99 -4.92 -3.60 5.40
C GLU A 99 -5.05 -3.49 3.88
N GLU A 100 -6.26 -3.50 3.36
CA GLU A 100 -6.54 -3.36 1.92
C GLU A 100 -6.17 -1.98 1.33
N PHE A 101 -6.13 -0.93 2.14
CA PHE A 101 -5.71 0.41 1.73
C PHE A 101 -4.19 0.52 1.76
N ARG A 102 -3.57 0.00 2.83
CA ARG A 102 -2.12 -0.09 2.98
C ARG A 102 -1.50 -0.92 1.86
N GLU A 103 -2.08 -2.09 1.55
CA GLU A 103 -1.61 -2.98 0.51
C GLU A 103 -1.52 -2.27 -0.85
N VAL A 104 -2.60 -1.65 -1.32
CA VAL A 104 -2.58 -0.96 -2.62
C VAL A 104 -1.67 0.25 -2.63
N PHE A 105 -1.53 0.96 -1.49
CA PHE A 105 -0.61 2.08 -1.35
C PHE A 105 0.84 1.63 -1.47
N LEU A 106 1.25 0.57 -0.77
CA LEU A 106 2.62 0.05 -0.83
C LEU A 106 2.96 -0.49 -2.22
N LEU A 107 2.05 -1.28 -2.84
CA LEU A 107 2.24 -1.75 -4.20
C LEU A 107 2.40 -0.60 -5.20
N ARG A 108 1.74 0.54 -4.95
CA ARG A 108 1.81 1.72 -5.81
C ARG A 108 3.06 2.55 -5.59
N GLU A 109 3.31 2.96 -4.35
CA GLU A 109 4.31 3.98 -4.02
C GLU A 109 5.68 3.39 -3.71
N VAL A 110 5.74 2.15 -3.19
CA VAL A 110 7.01 1.47 -2.88
C VAL A 110 7.43 0.59 -4.03
N GLU A 111 6.53 -0.26 -4.51
CA GLU A 111 6.85 -1.22 -5.57
C GLU A 111 6.68 -0.65 -6.99
N GLY A 112 6.03 0.51 -7.12
CA GLY A 112 5.90 1.22 -8.39
C GLY A 112 4.94 0.59 -9.41
N LEU A 113 4.01 -0.27 -8.97
CA LEU A 113 3.07 -0.93 -9.87
C LEU A 113 2.02 0.04 -10.45
N SER A 114 1.66 -0.20 -11.70
CA SER A 114 0.50 0.44 -12.33
C SER A 114 -0.81 -0.01 -11.69
N LEU A 115 -1.89 0.74 -11.90
CA LEU A 115 -3.19 0.39 -11.31
C LEU A 115 -3.73 -0.96 -11.83
N ASP A 116 -3.47 -1.27 -13.10
CA ASP A 116 -3.85 -2.55 -13.72
C ASP A 116 -3.02 -3.71 -13.16
N GLU A 117 -1.74 -3.50 -12.89
CA GLU A 117 -0.88 -4.51 -12.25
C GLU A 117 -1.31 -4.75 -10.80
N ILE A 118 -1.66 -3.70 -10.06
CA ILE A 118 -2.21 -3.85 -8.70
C ILE A 118 -3.53 -4.61 -8.74
N ALA A 119 -4.43 -4.30 -9.69
CA ALA A 119 -5.68 -5.03 -9.87
C ALA A 119 -5.45 -6.52 -10.13
N ALA A 120 -4.46 -6.86 -10.97
CA ALA A 120 -4.06 -8.25 -11.23
C ALA A 120 -3.45 -8.93 -9.99
N VAL A 121 -2.59 -8.23 -9.24
CA VAL A 121 -1.98 -8.75 -8.00
C VAL A 121 -3.04 -9.01 -6.93
N THR A 122 -3.94 -8.07 -6.69
CA THR A 122 -4.94 -8.16 -5.62
C THR A 122 -6.21 -8.90 -6.03
N GLY A 123 -6.37 -9.28 -7.30
CA GLY A 123 -7.57 -9.89 -7.84
C GLY A 123 -8.82 -9.02 -7.70
N SER A 124 -8.65 -7.70 -7.64
CA SER A 124 -9.73 -6.74 -7.40
C SER A 124 -10.03 -5.91 -8.65
N PRO A 125 -11.28 -5.46 -8.87
CA PRO A 125 -11.59 -4.57 -9.98
C PRO A 125 -10.76 -3.27 -9.95
N LEU A 126 -10.40 -2.74 -11.12
CA LEU A 126 -9.62 -1.50 -11.23
C LEU A 126 -10.27 -0.32 -10.48
N GLY A 127 -11.61 -0.23 -10.52
CA GLY A 127 -12.36 0.78 -9.75
C GLY A 127 -12.17 0.65 -8.24
N THR A 128 -12.12 -0.58 -7.72
CA THR A 128 -11.85 -0.86 -6.31
C THR A 128 -10.43 -0.46 -5.93
N VAL A 129 -9.44 -0.75 -6.77
CA VAL A 129 -8.04 -0.31 -6.53
C VAL A 129 -7.95 1.21 -6.45
N LYS A 130 -8.59 1.93 -7.38
CA LYS A 130 -8.65 3.41 -7.38
C LYS A 130 -9.28 3.95 -6.09
N SER A 131 -10.40 3.38 -5.66
CA SER A 131 -11.09 3.79 -4.43
C SER A 131 -10.24 3.50 -3.19
N ARG A 132 -9.61 2.32 -3.09
CA ARG A 132 -8.72 1.97 -1.98
C ARG A 132 -7.52 2.90 -1.89
N LEU A 133 -6.88 3.23 -3.02
CA LEU A 133 -5.79 4.22 -3.05
C LEU A 133 -6.27 5.60 -2.61
N ARG A 134 -7.42 6.06 -3.10
CA ARG A 134 -8.02 7.34 -2.66
C ARG A 134 -8.21 7.38 -1.14
N TYR A 135 -8.72 6.30 -0.55
CA TYR A 135 -8.90 6.23 0.89
C TYR A 135 -7.57 6.18 1.64
N ALA A 136 -6.58 5.43 1.15
CA ALA A 136 -5.22 5.43 1.72
C ALA A 136 -4.63 6.84 1.77
N TYR A 137 -4.63 7.57 0.65
CA TYR A 137 -4.09 8.93 0.60
C TYR A 137 -4.87 9.91 1.48
N ARG A 138 -6.21 9.81 1.52
CA ARG A 138 -7.04 10.65 2.39
C ARG A 138 -6.68 10.45 3.85
N ASP A 139 -6.57 9.20 4.28
CA ASP A 139 -6.36 8.86 5.68
C ASP A 139 -4.92 9.20 6.11
N LEU A 140 -3.92 8.93 5.26
CA LEU A 140 -2.53 9.38 5.48
C LEU A 140 -2.44 10.90 5.54
N ARG A 141 -3.10 11.62 4.63
CA ARG A 141 -3.12 13.09 4.67
C ARG A 141 -3.73 13.61 5.96
N ARG A 142 -4.77 12.96 6.48
CA ARG A 142 -5.35 13.31 7.77
C ARG A 142 -4.32 13.13 8.89
N ALA A 143 -3.60 12.01 8.93
CA ALA A 143 -2.54 11.78 9.91
C ALA A 143 -1.46 12.88 9.86
N PHE A 144 -0.98 13.23 8.66
CA PHE A 144 -0.04 14.34 8.48
C PHE A 144 -0.62 15.71 8.89
N THR A 145 -1.93 15.91 8.76
CA THR A 145 -2.58 17.17 9.18
C THR A 145 -2.67 17.23 10.71
N GLU A 146 -3.06 16.13 11.35
CA GLU A 146 -3.17 16.01 12.80
C GLU A 146 -1.81 16.10 13.51
N SER A 147 -0.74 15.64 12.85
CA SER A 147 0.64 15.78 13.35
C SER A 147 1.19 17.21 13.32
N GLY A 148 0.52 18.16 12.66
CA GLY A 148 1.02 19.53 12.47
C GLY A 148 2.09 19.69 11.38
N TYR A 149 2.53 18.60 10.74
CA TYR A 149 3.59 18.59 9.73
C TYR A 149 3.41 19.65 8.62
N PHE A 150 2.19 19.78 8.08
CA PHE A 150 1.93 20.74 7.01
C PHE A 150 2.05 22.20 7.46
N GLU A 151 1.73 22.52 8.72
CA GLU A 151 1.82 23.87 9.27
C GLU A 151 3.28 24.26 9.48
N GLU A 152 4.10 23.35 10.01
CA GLU A 152 5.53 23.55 10.18
C GLU A 152 6.23 23.73 8.84
N ARG A 153 5.87 22.92 7.84
CA ARG A 153 6.43 23.03 6.49
C ARG A 153 6.02 24.31 5.77
N ARG A 154 4.85 24.89 6.09
CA ARG A 154 4.43 26.19 5.56
C ARG A 154 5.23 27.33 6.19
N LYS A 155 5.40 27.30 7.52
CA LYS A 155 6.25 28.24 8.26
C LYS A 155 7.72 28.20 7.79
N ALA A 156 8.26 27.00 7.56
CA ALA A 156 9.63 26.82 7.06
C ALA A 156 9.83 27.38 5.64
N ARG A 157 8.77 27.44 4.82
CA ARG A 157 8.80 28.03 3.47
C ARG A 157 8.51 29.53 3.44
N GLY A 158 8.24 30.16 4.60
CA GLY A 158 7.98 31.59 4.69
C GLY A 158 6.61 32.03 4.16
N GLU A 159 5.63 31.12 4.09
CA GLU A 159 4.23 31.38 3.71
C GLU A 159 3.29 31.57 4.91
#